data_AF-A0A972DGR5-F1
#
_entry.id   AF-A0A972DGR5-F1
#
_cell.length_a   1.000
_cell.length_b   1.000
_cell.length_c   1.000
_cell.angle_alpha   90.00
_cell.angle_beta   90.00
_cell.angle_gamma   90.00
#
_symmetry.space_group_name_H-M   'P 1'
#
loop_
_entity.id
_entity.type
_entity.pdbx_description
1 polymer ?
#
loop_
_entity_poly.entity_id
_entity_poly.type
_entity_poly.pdbx_seq_one_letter_code
_entity_poly.pdbx_strand_id
1 'polypeptide(L)'
;MNENMFKIVLGCLLHDLGKMPGSQLNDEDHCKRGYDLLQKVGITDKDLLDQVLYHHNTDLFYHSNNESSLVYITETANDIVNRKTKLQQENQNQGDSSIRPLESIFNILNGNRQKYFYSVKTYTKERDINYP
;
A
#
# COMPACT_ATOMS: atom_id res chain seq x y z
N MET A 1 -19.92 -15.02 -4.77
CA MET A 1 -19.25 -13.72 -4.99
C MET A 1 -19.24 -13.46 -6.49
N ASN A 2 -19.59 -12.27 -6.95
CA ASN A 2 -19.55 -11.96 -8.39
C ASN A 2 -18.14 -11.54 -8.82
N GLU A 3 -17.92 -11.44 -10.14
CA GLU A 3 -16.61 -11.15 -10.72
C GLU A 3 -16.07 -9.79 -10.26
N ASN A 4 -16.90 -8.73 -10.26
CA ASN A 4 -16.47 -7.41 -9.82
C ASN A 4 -16.05 -7.40 -8.34
N MET A 5 -16.77 -8.09 -7.46
CA MET A 5 -16.38 -8.24 -6.06
C MET A 5 -15.04 -8.97 -5.92
N PHE A 6 -14.80 -10.01 -6.72
CA PHE A 6 -13.51 -10.70 -6.74
C PHE A 6 -12.37 -9.76 -7.15
N LYS A 7 -12.59 -8.98 -8.21
CA LYS A 7 -11.63 -7.98 -8.71
C LYS A 7 -11.35 -6.87 -7.71
N ILE A 8 -12.36 -6.40 -6.97
CA ILE A 8 -12.19 -5.41 -5.89
C ILE A 8 -11.35 -6.00 -4.75
N VAL A 9 -11.67 -7.22 -4.30
CA VAL A 9 -10.93 -7.87 -3.21
C VAL A 9 -9.45 -8.03 -3.59
N LEU A 10 -9.16 -8.49 -4.81
CA LEU A 10 -7.78 -8.60 -5.29
C LEU A 10 -7.12 -7.24 -5.50
N GLY A 11 -7.81 -6.26 -6.07
CA GLY A 11 -7.30 -4.91 -6.29
C GLY A 11 -6.91 -4.23 -4.97
N CYS A 12 -7.81 -4.22 -3.99
CA CYS A 12 -7.54 -3.71 -2.65
C CYS A 12 -6.40 -4.43 -1.95
N LEU A 13 -6.25 -5.75 -2.13
CA LEU A 13 -5.15 -6.51 -1.54
C LEU A 13 -3.79 -6.18 -2.18
N LEU A 14 -3.77 -5.91 -3.49
CA LEU A 14 -2.55 -5.81 -4.29
C LEU A 14 -2.12 -4.37 -4.63
N HIS A 15 -2.95 -3.35 -4.35
CA HIS A 15 -2.67 -1.96 -4.75
C HIS A 15 -1.30 -1.45 -4.29
N ASP A 16 -0.87 -1.85 -3.09
CA ASP A 16 0.40 -1.43 -2.47
C ASP A 16 1.56 -2.43 -2.68
N LEU A 17 1.39 -3.44 -3.53
CA LEU A 17 2.41 -4.47 -3.79
C LEU A 17 3.78 -3.88 -4.21
N GLY A 18 3.78 -2.73 -4.87
CA GLY A 18 5.00 -2.04 -5.26
C GLY A 18 5.82 -1.45 -4.11
N LYS A 19 5.33 -1.46 -2.86
CA LYS A 19 6.06 -1.01 -1.67
C LYS A 19 6.99 -2.08 -1.08
N MET A 20 7.05 -3.29 -1.63
CA MET A 20 7.85 -4.39 -1.08
C MET A 20 9.36 -4.05 -0.97
N PRO A 21 10.01 -4.31 0.19
CA PRO A 21 11.44 -4.06 0.37
C PRO A 21 12.30 -4.93 -0.57
N GLY A 22 13.39 -4.38 -1.09
CA GLY A 22 14.35 -5.12 -1.92
C GLY A 22 14.17 -4.96 -3.42
N SER A 23 13.20 -4.17 -3.89
CA SER A 23 13.31 -3.56 -5.21
C SER A 23 14.45 -2.54 -5.16
N GLN A 24 15.66 -2.93 -5.53
CA GLN A 24 16.55 -1.97 -6.19
C GLN A 24 15.69 -1.33 -7.28
N LEU A 25 15.63 0.00 -7.32
CA LEU A 25 15.14 0.86 -8.41
C LEU A 25 14.46 2.07 -7.76
N ASN A 26 15.24 3.16 -7.66
CA ASN A 26 14.92 4.59 -7.80
C ASN A 26 13.59 5.13 -7.20
N ASP A 27 13.43 6.46 -7.18
CA ASP A 27 12.21 7.15 -6.73
C ASP A 27 10.97 6.91 -7.64
N GLU A 28 10.82 5.71 -8.22
CA GLU A 28 9.67 5.34 -9.04
C GLU A 28 8.43 5.09 -8.16
N ASP A 29 7.31 5.67 -8.61
CA ASP A 29 5.97 5.49 -8.06
C ASP A 29 5.65 4.00 -7.79
N HIS A 30 5.28 3.66 -6.54
CA HIS A 30 4.97 2.27 -6.16
C HIS A 30 3.77 1.71 -6.92
N CYS A 31 2.86 2.56 -7.41
CA CYS A 31 1.73 2.12 -8.22
C CYS A 31 2.23 1.45 -9.51
N LYS A 32 3.19 2.09 -10.19
CA LYS A 32 3.79 1.57 -11.43
C LYS A 32 4.57 0.29 -11.18
N ARG A 33 5.34 0.23 -10.09
CA ARG A 33 6.07 -0.99 -9.72
C ARG A 33 5.13 -2.17 -9.46
N GLY A 34 4.03 -1.94 -8.74
CA GLY A 34 3.01 -2.96 -8.51
C GLY A 34 2.39 -3.46 -9.83
N TYR A 35 2.02 -2.53 -10.71
CA TYR A 35 1.50 -2.82 -12.05
C TYR A 35 2.48 -3.67 -12.88
N ASP A 36 3.75 -3.25 -12.98
CA ASP A 36 4.77 -3.94 -13.76
C ASP A 36 5.05 -5.36 -13.22
N LEU A 37 5.03 -5.54 -11.88
CA LEU A 37 5.17 -6.86 -11.26
C LEU A 37 4.02 -7.79 -11.62
N LEU A 38 2.79 -7.30 -11.57
CA LEU A 38 1.61 -8.10 -11.93
C LEU A 38 1.62 -8.51 -13.40
N GLN A 39 2.01 -7.58 -14.30
CA GLN A 39 2.16 -7.92 -15.72
C GLN A 39 3.24 -8.99 -15.95
N LYS A 40 4.38 -8.91 -15.25
CA LYS A 40 5.47 -9.89 -15.36
C LYS A 40 5.05 -11.31 -14.96
N VAL A 41 4.10 -11.46 -14.04
CA VAL A 41 3.56 -12.77 -13.63
C VAL A 41 2.34 -13.21 -14.45
N GLY A 42 2.01 -12.48 -15.52
CA GLY A 42 0.97 -12.86 -16.48
C GLY A 42 -0.44 -12.37 -16.14
N ILE A 43 -0.59 -11.42 -15.21
CA ILE A 43 -1.89 -10.79 -14.96
C ILE A 43 -2.18 -9.78 -16.07
N THR A 44 -3.31 -9.97 -16.75
CA THR A 44 -3.75 -9.12 -17.87
C THR A 44 -5.13 -8.49 -17.65
N ASP A 45 -5.79 -8.77 -16.52
CA ASP A 45 -7.11 -8.19 -16.23
C ASP A 45 -6.98 -6.69 -16.00
N LYS A 46 -7.60 -5.90 -16.88
CA LYS A 46 -7.46 -4.45 -16.87
C LYS A 46 -8.04 -3.82 -15.61
N ASP A 47 -9.20 -4.27 -15.16
CA ASP A 47 -9.85 -3.67 -13.98
C ASP A 47 -8.99 -3.89 -12.73
N LEU A 48 -8.33 -5.04 -12.61
CA LEU A 48 -7.38 -5.33 -11.55
C LEU A 48 -6.12 -4.47 -11.66
N LEU A 49 -5.54 -4.37 -12.87
CA LEU A 49 -4.32 -3.61 -13.10
C LEU A 49 -4.53 -2.09 -12.89
N ASP A 50 -5.66 -1.55 -13.34
CA ASP A 50 -6.02 -0.15 -13.17
C ASP A 50 -6.17 0.19 -11.68
N GLN A 51 -6.75 -0.70 -10.87
CA GLN A 51 -6.81 -0.53 -9.40
C GLN A 51 -5.41 -0.39 -8.78
N VAL A 52 -4.42 -1.14 -9.25
CA VAL A 52 -3.04 -1.02 -8.75
C VAL A 52 -2.35 0.24 -9.26
N LEU A 53 -2.52 0.57 -10.53
CA LEU A 53 -1.81 1.69 -11.16
C LEU A 53 -2.35 3.06 -10.74
N TYR A 54 -3.65 3.19 -10.49
CA TYR A 54 -4.32 4.48 -10.34
C TYR A 54 -4.88 4.79 -8.94
N HIS A 55 -4.64 3.95 -7.92
CA HIS A 55 -5.23 4.13 -6.58
C HIS A 55 -4.82 5.43 -5.83
N HIS A 56 -3.83 6.18 -6.32
CA HIS A 56 -3.47 7.51 -5.81
C HIS A 56 -3.82 8.67 -6.76
N ASN A 57 -4.22 8.38 -8.00
CA ASN A 57 -4.29 9.33 -9.10
C ASN A 57 -5.65 9.25 -9.81
N THR A 58 -6.72 9.14 -9.03
CA THR A 58 -8.09 9.01 -9.56
C THR A 58 -8.52 10.24 -10.34
N ASP A 59 -8.01 11.44 -10.00
CA ASP A 59 -8.14 12.67 -10.80
C ASP A 59 -7.69 12.50 -12.27
N LEU A 60 -6.61 11.75 -12.52
CA LEU A 60 -6.15 11.45 -13.87
C LEU A 60 -7.05 10.40 -14.56
N PHE A 61 -7.69 9.53 -13.78
CA PHE A 61 -8.64 8.53 -14.27
C PHE A 61 -10.02 9.12 -14.57
N TYR A 62 -10.46 10.16 -13.83
CA TYR A 62 -11.70 10.90 -14.08
C TYR A 62 -11.79 11.46 -15.51
N HIS A 63 -10.66 11.87 -16.08
CA HIS A 63 -10.59 12.40 -17.45
C HIS A 63 -10.71 11.31 -18.54
N SER A 64 -10.71 10.03 -18.17
CA SER A 64 -10.84 8.89 -19.10
C SER A 64 -12.28 8.44 -19.35
N ASN A 65 -13.30 9.16 -18.83
CA ASN A 65 -14.73 8.87 -18.98
C ASN A 65 -15.18 7.48 -18.48
N ASN A 66 -14.48 6.91 -17.50
CA ASN A 66 -14.83 5.60 -16.95
C ASN A 66 -15.40 5.73 -15.52
N GLU A 67 -16.63 6.25 -15.44
CA GLU A 67 -17.34 6.54 -14.18
C GLU A 67 -17.65 5.30 -13.34
N SER A 68 -17.64 4.10 -13.95
CA SER A 68 -17.95 2.82 -13.28
C SER A 68 -16.73 2.00 -12.89
N SER A 69 -15.56 2.64 -12.82
CA SER A 69 -14.29 1.95 -12.52
C SER A 69 -14.19 1.47 -11.08
N LEU A 70 -13.59 0.30 -10.90
CA LEU A 70 -13.30 -0.29 -9.57
C LEU A 70 -12.21 0.49 -8.81
N VAL A 71 -11.46 1.34 -9.51
CA VAL A 71 -10.40 2.19 -8.93
C VAL A 71 -10.95 3.07 -7.79
N TYR A 72 -12.12 3.69 -7.98
CA TYR A 72 -12.71 4.59 -6.98
C TYR A 72 -13.02 3.87 -5.65
N ILE A 73 -13.39 2.59 -5.72
CA ILE A 73 -13.63 1.78 -4.52
C ILE A 73 -12.31 1.52 -3.79
N THR A 74 -11.26 1.17 -4.54
CA THR A 74 -9.93 0.90 -3.98
C THR A 74 -9.33 2.15 -3.34
N GLU A 75 -9.39 3.29 -4.03
CA GLU A 75 -8.95 4.59 -3.50
C GLU A 75 -9.72 4.95 -2.22
N THR A 76 -11.05 4.92 -2.25
CA THR A 76 -11.87 5.28 -1.09
C THR A 76 -11.54 4.40 0.11
N ALA A 77 -11.36 3.09 -0.11
CA ALA A 77 -10.95 2.16 0.95
C ALA A 77 -9.55 2.49 1.50
N ASN A 78 -8.61 2.81 0.60
CA ASN A 78 -7.25 3.21 0.97
C ASN A 78 -7.23 4.49 1.79
N ASP A 79 -8.03 5.49 1.43
CA ASP A 79 -8.17 6.75 2.15
C ASP A 79 -8.75 6.57 3.56
N ILE A 80 -9.71 5.65 3.73
CA ILE A 80 -10.25 5.31 5.05
C ILE A 80 -9.15 4.72 5.95
N VAL A 81 -8.30 3.83 5.41
CA VAL A 81 -7.21 3.19 6.15
C VAL A 81 -6.05 4.15 6.42
N ASN A 82 -5.72 4.99 5.45
CA ASN A 82 -4.66 5.99 5.53
C ASN A 82 -5.08 7.28 6.21
N ARG A 83 -6.29 7.37 6.78
CA ARG A 83 -6.81 8.59 7.37
C ARG A 83 -5.90 9.06 8.50
N LYS A 84 -4.96 9.92 8.14
CA LYS A 84 -3.97 10.50 9.03
C LYS A 84 -4.71 11.37 10.03
N THR A 85 -4.37 11.22 11.30
CA THR A 85 -4.74 12.23 12.30
C THR A 85 -4.04 13.54 11.94
N LYS A 86 -4.64 14.71 12.24
CA LYS A 86 -4.02 16.04 11.94
C LYS A 86 -2.55 16.14 12.41
N LEU A 87 -2.22 15.49 13.51
CA LEU A 87 -0.88 15.37 14.09
C LEU A 87 0.16 14.70 13.15
N GLN A 88 -0.26 13.77 12.29
CA GLN A 88 0.61 13.11 11.32
C GLN A 88 0.85 13.97 10.07
N GLN A 89 -0.04 14.93 9.76
CA GLN A 89 0.10 15.83 8.63
C GLN A 89 1.10 16.96 8.91
N GLU A 90 1.15 17.47 10.16
CA GLU A 90 2.07 18.53 10.57
C GLU A 90 3.55 18.09 10.61
N ASN A 91 3.82 16.79 10.81
CA ASN A 91 5.17 16.23 10.88
C ASN A 91 5.75 15.78 9.52
N GLN A 92 5.04 15.98 8.40
CA GLN A 92 5.51 15.60 7.06
C GLN A 92 6.33 16.70 6.36
N ASN A 93 6.68 17.79 7.04
CA ASN A 93 7.70 18.72 6.58
C ASN A 93 9.10 18.12 6.78
N GLN A 94 9.44 17.04 6.06
CA GLN A 94 10.79 16.69 5.63
C GLN A 94 10.75 15.42 4.80
N GLY A 95 11.19 15.57 3.53
CA GLY A 95 11.46 14.46 2.64
C GLY A 95 12.52 13.56 3.26
N ASP A 96 12.12 12.33 3.55
CA ASP A 96 13.03 11.30 4.01
C ASP A 96 12.69 10.05 3.20
N SER A 97 13.44 9.87 2.12
CA SER A 97 13.37 8.74 1.19
C SER A 97 13.95 7.44 1.78
N SER A 98 14.12 7.37 3.10
CA SER A 98 14.59 6.16 3.76
C SER A 98 13.45 5.17 4.02
N ILE A 99 13.73 3.89 3.76
CA ILE A 99 12.87 2.78 4.19
C ILE A 99 12.76 2.86 5.72
N ARG A 100 11.58 3.22 6.23
CA ARG A 100 11.32 3.21 7.67
C ARG A 100 10.96 1.80 8.14
N PRO A 101 11.68 1.23 9.12
CA PRO A 101 11.31 -0.06 9.69
C PRO A 101 9.95 0.03 10.40
N LEU A 102 9.26 -1.10 10.51
CA LEU A 102 7.96 -1.17 11.18
C LEU A 102 8.13 -0.86 12.68
N GLU A 103 7.51 0.22 13.15
CA GLU A 103 7.49 0.59 14.56
C GLU A 103 6.58 -0.34 15.38
N SER A 104 6.99 -0.60 16.62
CA SER A 104 6.14 -1.30 17.57
C SER A 104 4.90 -0.48 17.93
N ILE A 105 3.70 -1.08 17.84
CA ILE A 105 2.47 -0.44 18.34
C ILE A 105 2.58 -0.06 19.83
N PHE A 106 3.38 -0.79 20.61
CA PHE A 106 3.60 -0.51 22.02
C PHE A 106 4.40 0.76 22.27
N ASN A 107 5.02 1.34 21.23
CA ASN A 107 5.68 2.65 21.34
C ASN A 107 4.72 3.75 21.79
N ILE A 108 3.44 3.66 21.38
CA ILE A 108 2.42 4.70 21.60
C ILE A 108 1.22 4.24 22.42
N LEU A 109 1.03 2.93 22.63
CA LEU A 109 -0.06 2.40 23.45
C LEU A 109 0.18 2.70 24.94
N ASN A 110 -0.91 2.87 25.68
CA ASN A 110 -0.91 3.05 27.15
C ASN A 110 -0.05 4.22 27.67
N GLY A 111 0.09 5.29 26.87
CA GLY A 111 0.89 6.47 27.26
C GLY A 111 2.40 6.29 27.12
N ASN A 112 2.85 5.19 26.50
CA ASN A 112 4.24 4.97 26.19
C ASN A 112 4.79 6.04 25.23
N ARG A 113 6.10 6.27 25.33
CA ARG A 113 6.89 7.15 24.44
C ARG A 113 8.20 6.47 24.07
N GLN A 114 8.11 5.28 23.50
CA GLN A 114 9.26 4.44 23.15
C GLN A 114 9.56 4.50 21.64
N LYS A 115 10.67 3.88 21.21
CA LYS A 115 11.14 3.85 19.82
C LYS A 115 11.73 2.48 19.47
N TYR A 116 10.91 1.43 19.56
CA TYR A 116 11.27 0.06 19.16
C TYR A 116 10.84 -0.23 17.71
N PHE A 117 11.60 -1.07 17.01
CA PHE A 117 11.46 -1.32 15.58
C PHE A 117 11.67 -2.80 15.25
N TYR A 118 10.73 -3.39 14.51
CA TYR A 118 10.88 -4.77 14.05
C TYR A 118 11.90 -4.89 12.91
N SER A 119 12.81 -5.86 13.02
CA SER A 119 13.55 -6.37 11.87
C SER A 119 12.62 -7.11 10.90
N VAL A 120 12.81 -6.92 9.59
CA VAL A 120 12.04 -7.65 8.56
C VAL A 120 12.40 -9.13 8.62
N LYS A 121 11.41 -9.99 8.89
CA LYS A 121 11.57 -11.44 8.92
C LYS A 121 10.36 -12.13 8.31
N THR A 122 10.60 -13.19 7.54
CA THR A 122 9.55 -14.12 7.13
C THR A 122 9.05 -14.90 8.34
N TYR A 123 7.74 -14.93 8.52
CA TYR A 123 7.10 -15.77 9.52
C TYR A 123 7.24 -17.25 9.14
N THR A 124 7.72 -18.06 10.08
CA THR A 124 7.73 -19.52 9.99
C THR A 124 7.28 -20.07 11.32
N LYS A 125 6.49 -21.15 11.33
CA LYS A 125 5.88 -21.70 12.55
C LYS A 125 6.91 -22.14 13.59
N GLU A 126 8.11 -22.50 13.13
CA GLU A 126 9.21 -23.04 13.93
C GLU A 126 10.14 -21.97 14.52
N ARG A 127 9.91 -20.69 14.23
CA ARG A 127 10.77 -19.59 14.72
C ARG A 127 10.18 -18.95 15.98
N ASP A 128 11.10 -18.47 16.83
CA ASP A 128 10.75 -17.63 17.98
C ASP A 128 10.08 -16.32 17.55
N ILE A 129 9.36 -15.73 18.51
CA ILE A 129 8.67 -14.44 18.33
C ILE A 129 9.68 -13.37 17.90
N ASN A 130 9.37 -12.65 16.82
CA ASN A 130 10.17 -11.51 16.37
C ASN A 130 9.84 -10.28 17.21
N TYR A 131 10.60 -10.04 18.27
CA TYR A 131 10.46 -8.84 19.09
C TYR A 131 11.04 -7.58 18.39
N PRO A 132 10.50 -6.38 18.67
CA PRO A 132 10.97 -5.10 18.14
C PRO A 132 12.13 -4.48 18.94
#